data_AF-A0A6L3AL98-F1
#
_entry.id   AF-A0A6L3AL98-F1
#
_cell.length_a   1.000
_cell.length_b   1.000
_cell.length_c   1.000
_cell.angle_alpha   90.00
_cell.angle_beta   90.00
_cell.angle_gamma   90.00
#
_symmetry.space_group_name_H-M   'P 1'
#
loop_
_entity.id
_entity.type
_entity.pdbx_description
1 polymer ?
#
loop_
_entity_poly.entity_id
_entity_poly.type
_entity_poly.pdbx_seq_one_letter_code
_entity_poly.pdbx_strand_id
1 'polypeptide(L)' 'MTTTTVKKTISLPAKLAKEVEMIAEEEGKTLSAVIQDALRITRKERLKKEFYEIQGYWSRRAKENGILTEKELEKYLKK' A
#
# COMPACT_ATOMS: atom_id res chain seq x y z
N MET A 1 1.05 -18.87 -1.02
CA MET A 1 -0.21 -18.50 -1.71
C MET A 1 -0.04 -18.82 -3.18
N THR A 2 -0.83 -19.74 -3.73
CA THR A 2 -0.82 -20.03 -5.17
C THR A 2 -1.37 -18.82 -5.91
N THR A 3 -0.55 -18.14 -6.71
CA THR A 3 -0.98 -16.98 -7.49
C THR A 3 -1.66 -17.45 -8.76
N THR A 4 -2.98 -17.66 -8.70
CA THR A 4 -3.80 -17.88 -9.89
C THR A 4 -3.96 -16.55 -10.63
N THR A 5 -3.56 -16.51 -11.91
CA THR A 5 -3.71 -15.31 -12.75
C THR A 5 -4.99 -15.43 -13.56
N VAL A 6 -5.88 -14.44 -13.45
CA VAL A 6 -7.13 -14.38 -14.19
C VAL A 6 -7.08 -13.21 -15.16
N LYS A 7 -7.35 -13.45 -16.44
CA LYS A 7 -7.42 -12.39 -17.46
C LYS A 7 -8.59 -11.47 -17.17
N LYS A 8 -8.36 -10.16 -17.28
CA LYS A 8 -9.39 -9.12 -17.15
C LYS A 8 -9.23 -8.12 -18.28
N THR A 9 -10.34 -7.79 -18.93
CA THR A 9 -10.40 -6.69 -19.90
C THR A 9 -10.73 -5.42 -19.15
N ILE A 10 -10.00 -4.34 -19.43
CA ILE A 10 -10.23 -3.03 -18.84
C ILE A 10 -10.29 -1.98 -19.95
N SER A 11 -11.05 -0.92 -19.71
CA SER A 11 -11.04 0.28 -20.54
C SER A 11 -10.14 1.32 -19.89
N LEU A 12 -9.24 1.91 -20.68
CA LEU A 12 -8.36 2.99 -20.25
C LEU A 12 -8.64 4.24 -21.09
N PRO A 13 -8.56 5.45 -20.52
CA PRO A 13 -8.54 6.68 -21.31
C PRO A 13 -7.41 6.63 -22.35
N ALA A 14 -7.67 7.12 -23.56
CA ALA A 14 -6.74 7.01 -24.68
C ALA A 14 -5.33 7.54 -24.37
N LYS A 15 -5.24 8.64 -23.62
CA LYS A 15 -3.96 9.20 -23.17
C LYS A 15 -3.20 8.23 -22.25
N LEU A 16 -3.89 7.66 -21.27
CA LEU A 16 -3.30 6.72 -20.32
C LEU A 16 -2.88 5.41 -21.00
N ALA A 17 -3.67 4.93 -21.97
CA ALA A 17 -3.29 3.76 -22.77
C ALA A 17 -1.95 3.97 -23.48
N LYS A 18 -1.76 5.12 -24.13
CA LYS A 18 -0.48 5.48 -24.77
C LYS A 18 0.67 5.60 -23.79
N GLU A 19 0.44 6.19 -22.62
CA GLU A 19 1.47 6.27 -21.57
C GLU A 19 1.91 4.89 -21.10
N VAL A 20 0.97 3.96 -20.88
CA VAL A 20 1.29 2.59 -20.48
C VAL A 20 2.04 1.85 -21.59
N GLU A 21 1.71 2.07 -22.86
CA GLU A 21 2.43 1.53 -24.01
C GLU A 21 3.89 2.02 -24.06
N MET A 22 4.12 3.32 -23.92
CA MET A 22 5.48 3.88 -23.90
C MET A 22 6.30 3.32 -22.73
N ILE A 23 5.74 3.29 -21.52
CA ILE A 23 6.44 2.74 -20.34
C ILE A 23 6.77 1.25 -20.55
N ALA A 24 5.86 0.49 -21.14
CA ALA A 24 6.08 -0.94 -21.42
C ALA A 24 7.24 -1.14 -22.40
N GLU A 25 7.32 -0.31 -23.45
CA GLU A 25 8.42 -0.34 -24.43
C GLU A 25 9.75 0.07 -23.78
N GLU A 26 9.78 1.19 -23.07
CA GLU A 26 10.97 1.71 -22.38
C GLU A 26 11.54 0.73 -21.34
N GLU A 27 10.66 0.05 -20.59
CA GLU A 27 11.05 -0.91 -19.56
C GLU A 27 11.23 -2.35 -20.08
N GLY A 28 10.97 -2.60 -21.37
CA GLY A 28 11.00 -3.96 -21.95
C GLY A 28 10.00 -4.93 -21.30
N LYS A 29 8.85 -4.40 -20.85
CA LYS A 29 7.79 -5.14 -20.15
C LYS A 29 6.55 -5.31 -21.02
N THR A 30 5.63 -6.17 -20.57
CA THR A 30 4.29 -6.23 -21.15
C THR A 30 3.38 -5.18 -20.52
N LEU A 31 2.37 -4.71 -21.26
CA LEU A 31 1.32 -3.81 -20.74
C LEU A 31 0.70 -4.33 -19.43
N SER A 32 0.42 -5.63 -19.37
CA SER A 32 -0.12 -6.27 -18.18
C SER A 32 0.84 -6.16 -16.99
N ALA A 33 2.15 -6.28 -17.20
CA ALA A 33 3.13 -6.16 -16.13
C ALA A 33 3.19 -4.73 -15.57
N VAL A 34 3.20 -3.72 -16.44
CA VAL A 34 3.17 -2.30 -16.04
C VAL A 34 1.91 -1.99 -15.21
N ILE A 35 0.74 -2.45 -15.68
CA ILE A 35 -0.53 -2.27 -14.95
C ILE A 35 -0.49 -2.99 -13.59
N GLN A 36 0.04 -4.21 -13.55
CA GLN A 36 0.19 -4.96 -12.29
C GLN A 36 1.11 -4.25 -11.30
N ASP A 37 2.22 -3.68 -11.76
CA ASP A 37 3.15 -2.91 -10.92
C ASP A 37 2.46 -1.67 -10.35
N ALA A 38 1.72 -0.91 -11.18
CA ALA A 38 0.93 0.23 -10.72
C ALA A 38 -0.11 -0.15 -9.65
N LEU A 39 -0.80 -1.29 -9.84
CA LEU A 39 -1.76 -1.80 -8.85
C LEU A 39 -1.08 -2.23 -7.53
N ARG A 40 0.11 -2.84 -7.60
CA ARG A 40 0.90 -3.20 -6.41
C ARG A 40 1.32 -1.96 -5.62
N ILE A 41 1.79 -0.92 -6.31
CA ILE A 41 2.17 0.36 -5.69
C ILE A 41 0.95 1.02 -5.04
N THR A 42 -0.17 1.11 -5.76
CA THR A 42 -1.42 1.69 -5.23
C THR A 42 -1.89 0.95 -3.97
N ARG A 43 -1.83 -0.39 -3.97
CA ARG A 43 -2.17 -1.20 -2.79
C ARG A 43 -1.23 -0.90 -1.62
N LYS A 44 0.08 -0.79 -1.87
CA LYS A 44 1.08 -0.50 -0.84
C LYS A 44 0.83 0.87 -0.22
N GLU A 45 0.57 1.90 -1.02
CA GLU A 45 0.28 3.24 -0.52
C GLU A 45 -1.02 3.30 0.29
N ARG A 46 -2.07 2.60 -0.13
CA ARG A 46 -3.31 2.47 0.66
C ARG A 46 -3.04 1.84 2.03
N LEU A 47 -2.33 0.70 2.06
CA LEU A 47 -1.99 0.02 3.31
C LEU A 47 -1.09 0.86 4.21
N LYS A 48 -0.15 1.61 3.63
CA LYS A 48 0.74 2.52 4.35
C LYS A 48 -0.05 3.66 5.02
N LYS A 49 -1.04 4.22 4.31
CA LYS A 49 -1.94 5.23 4.87
C LYS A 49 -2.74 4.68 6.06
N GLU A 50 -3.39 3.53 5.88
CA GLU A 50 -4.15 2.86 6.95
C GLU A 50 -3.26 2.54 8.16
N PHE A 51 -2.04 2.05 7.92
CA PHE A 51 -1.07 1.77 8.96
C PHE A 51 -0.70 3.02 9.78
N TYR A 52 -0.38 4.14 9.13
CA TYR A 52 -0.01 5.37 9.84
C TYR A 52 -1.19 6.02 10.57
N GLU A 53 -2.42 5.88 10.07
CA GLU A 53 -3.61 6.33 10.76
C GLU A 53 -3.80 5.57 12.09
N ILE A 54 -3.71 4.23 12.04
CA ILE A 54 -3.78 3.38 13.23
C ILE A 54 -2.64 3.69 14.20
N GLN A 55 -1.40 3.75 13.68
CA GLN A 55 -0.22 4.05 14.49
C GLN A 55 -0.35 5.43 15.15
N GLY A 56 -0.80 6.44 14.41
CA GLY A 56 -0.97 7.81 14.90
C GLY A 56 -2.02 7.89 16.01
N TYR A 57 -3.15 7.21 15.84
CA TYR A 57 -4.20 7.10 16.87
C TYR A 57 -3.64 6.49 18.17
N TRP A 58 -2.97 5.33 18.09
CA TRP A 58 -2.42 4.66 19.26
C TRP A 58 -1.27 5.44 19.90
N SER A 59 -0.42 6.08 19.11
CA SER A 59 0.67 6.92 19.62
C SER A 59 0.14 8.12 20.40
N ARG A 60 -0.93 8.75 19.92
CA ARG A 60 -1.60 9.85 20.64
C ARG A 60 -2.18 9.36 21.96
N ARG A 61 -2.93 8.25 21.92
CA ARG A 61 -3.53 7.65 23.11
C ARG A 61 -2.47 7.22 24.14
N ALA A 62 -1.35 6.65 23.71
CA ALA A 62 -0.24 6.29 24.59
C ALA A 62 0.34 7.53 25.30
N LYS A 63 0.60 8.61 24.54
CA LYS A 63 1.08 9.89 25.10
C LYS A 63 0.10 10.51 26.10
N GLU A 64 -1.20 10.48 25.81
CA GLU A 64 -2.25 10.95 26.74
C GLU A 64 -2.25 10.14 28.06
N ASN A 65 -1.83 8.88 28.02
CA ASN A 65 -1.70 8.02 29.20
C ASN A 65 -0.28 8.05 29.81
N GLY A 66 0.60 8.95 29.36
CA GLY A 66 1.98 9.05 29.85
C GLY A 66 2.90 7.90 29.44
N ILE A 67 2.53 7.13 28.42
CA ILE A 67 3.28 5.97 27.92
C ILE A 67 4.14 6.42 26.74
N LEU A 68 5.46 6.37 26.91
CA LEU A 68 6.45 6.75 25.90
C LEU A 68 7.40 5.60 25.53
N THR A 69 7.48 4.58 26.38
CA THR A 69 8.33 3.41 26.18
C THR A 69 7.54 2.11 26.22
N GLU A 70 8.09 1.06 25.61
CA GLU A 70 7.51 -0.28 25.63
C GLU A 70 7.37 -0.82 27.07
N LYS A 71 8.35 -0.53 27.94
CA LYS A 71 8.30 -0.90 29.36
C LYS A 71 7.14 -0.25 30.11
N GLU A 72 6.81 1.00 29.79
CA GLU A 72 5.65 1.70 30.36
C GLU A 72 4.33 1.14 29.83
N LEU A 73 4.29 0.78 28.54
CA LEU A 73 3.14 0.12 27.94
C LEU A 73 2.88 -1.24 28.59
N GLU A 74 3.93 -2.06 28.78
CA GLU A 74 3.80 -3.33 29.49
C GLU A 74 3.28 -3.15 30.91
N LYS A 75 3.78 -2.15 31.65
CA LYS A 75 3.30 -1.85 33.00
C LYS A 75 1.83 -1.43 33.00
N TYR A 76 1.42 -0.63 32.02
CA TYR A 76 0.04 -0.19 31.85
C TYR A 76 -0.91 -1.36 31.52
N LEU A 77 -0.46 -2.31 30.68
CA LEU A 77 -1.25 -3.48 30.27
C LEU A 77 -1.30 -4.61 31.30
N LYS A 78 -0.38 -4.65 32.27
CA LYS A 78 -0.34 -5.62 33.37
C LYS A 78 -1.27 -5.25 34.54
N LYS A 79 -1.93 -4.10 34.47
CA LYS A 79 -2.97 -3.66 35.42
C LYS A 79 -4.33 -4.20 35.02
#